data_AF-C5LV56-F1
#
_entry.id   AF-C5LV56-F1
#
_cell.length_a   1.000
_cell.length_b   1.000
_cell.length_c   1.000
_cell.angle_alpha   90.00
_cell.angle_beta   90.00
_cell.angle_gamma   90.00
#
_symmetry.space_group_name_H-M   'P 1'
#
loop_
_entity.id
_entity.type
_entity.pdbx_description
1 polymer ?
#
loop_
_entity_poly.entity_id
_entity_poly.type
_entity_poly.pdbx_seq_one_letter_code
_entity_poly.pdbx_strand_id
1 'polypeptide(L)'
;MASSNLMLMYKAFTGGDNMMDGRQFAKLCKDCQIVEKGSLSVNDIDIIFAKVRSRGERKIEFGQFMEALQEVADRLDKPISWAKEK
;
A
#
# COMPACT_ATOMS: atom_id res chain seq x y z
N MET A 1 3.91 18.79 -2.47
CA MET A 1 3.61 18.57 -1.03
C MET A 1 3.04 17.18 -0.72
N ALA A 2 2.41 16.46 -1.64
CA ALA A 2 1.89 15.10 -1.39
C ALA A 2 2.98 14.03 -1.10
N SER A 3 4.19 14.17 -1.66
CA SER A 3 5.26 13.17 -1.52
C SER A 3 5.76 13.01 -0.08
N SER A 4 5.70 14.08 0.72
CA SER A 4 6.20 14.08 2.10
C SER A 4 5.30 13.29 3.04
N ASN A 5 3.98 13.35 2.85
CA ASN A 5 3.02 12.67 3.74
C ASN A 5 3.06 11.14 3.56
N LEU A 6 3.14 10.67 2.31
CA LEU A 6 3.24 9.24 2.01
C LEU A 6 4.52 8.62 2.55
N MET A 7 5.65 9.33 2.48
CA MET A 7 6.92 8.85 3.04
C MET A 7 6.88 8.79 4.57
N LEU A 8 6.21 9.74 5.23
CA LEU A 8 6.00 9.70 6.68
C LEU A 8 5.10 8.53 7.08
N MET A 9 4.01 8.30 6.34
CA MET A 9 3.13 7.16 6.57
C MET A 9 3.89 5.85 6.37
N TYR A 10 4.60 5.70 5.26
CA TYR A 10 5.44 4.55 5.00
C TYR A 10 6.40 4.28 6.18
N LYS A 11 7.14 5.29 6.63
CA LYS A 11 8.05 5.17 7.79
C LYS A 11 7.36 4.82 9.11
N ALA A 12 6.14 5.33 9.33
CA ALA A 12 5.36 5.03 10.51
C ALA A 12 4.96 3.54 10.57
N PHE A 13 4.63 2.95 9.42
CA PHE A 13 4.27 1.53 9.32
C PHE A 13 5.49 0.59 9.24
N THR A 14 6.64 1.06 8.75
CA THR A 14 7.89 0.28 8.72
C THR A 14 8.69 0.35 10.02
N GLY A 15 8.31 1.19 10.98
CA GLY A 15 9.03 1.33 12.26
C GLY A 15 10.42 1.95 12.11
N GLY A 16 10.64 2.75 11.06
CA GLY A 16 11.95 3.34 10.74
C GLY A 16 12.81 2.53 9.77
N ASP A 17 12.35 1.35 9.34
CA ASP A 17 12.98 0.59 8.25
C ASP A 17 12.67 1.23 6.88
N ASN A 18 13.51 0.99 5.87
CA ASN A 18 13.30 1.49 4.50
C ASN A 18 12.51 0.51 3.62
N MET A 19 11.95 -0.54 4.23
CA MET A 19 11.26 -1.63 3.56
C MET A 19 9.99 -2.01 4.32
N MET A 20 8.92 -2.33 3.59
CA MET A 20 7.61 -2.68 4.12
C MET A 20 7.27 -4.14 3.81
N ASP A 21 6.88 -4.92 4.81
CA ASP A 21 6.39 -6.28 4.60
C ASP A 21 4.88 -6.33 4.28
N GLY A 22 4.41 -7.48 3.81
CA GLY A 22 3.00 -7.65 3.42
C GLY A 22 2.02 -7.48 4.59
N ARG A 23 2.45 -7.78 5.83
CA ARG A 23 1.61 -7.61 7.02
C ARG A 23 1.43 -6.13 7.35
N GLN A 24 2.50 -5.34 7.24
CA GLN A 24 2.49 -3.89 7.41
C GLN A 24 1.63 -3.23 6.33
N PHE A 25 1.78 -3.65 5.07
CA PHE A 25 0.95 -3.14 3.96
C PHE A 25 -0.54 -3.47 4.15
N ALA A 26 -0.87 -4.71 4.50
CA ALA A 26 -2.25 -5.10 4.79
C ALA A 26 -2.84 -4.35 5.97
N LYS A 27 -2.04 -4.04 7.00
CA LYS A 27 -2.46 -3.19 8.12
C LYS A 27 -2.73 -1.76 7.66
N LEU A 28 -1.84 -1.17 6.87
CA LEU A 28 -2.04 0.17 6.29
C LEU A 28 -3.34 0.22 5.48
N CYS A 29 -3.61 -0.76 4.62
CA CYS A 29 -4.86 -0.79 3.86
C CYS A 29 -6.11 -0.92 4.74
N LYS A 30 -6.01 -1.62 5.88
CA LYS A 30 -7.11 -1.70 6.85
C LYS A 30 -7.30 -0.39 7.62
N ASP A 31 -6.21 0.19 8.12
CA ASP A 31 -6.24 1.45 8.88
C ASP A 31 -6.71 2.62 8.00
N CYS A 32 -6.40 2.61 6.70
CA CYS A 32 -6.92 3.56 5.70
C CYS A 32 -8.35 3.26 5.23
N GLN A 33 -8.99 2.19 5.74
CA GLN A 33 -10.31 1.73 5.34
C GLN A 33 -10.44 1.40 3.84
N ILE A 34 -9.34 1.00 3.19
CA ILE A 34 -9.30 0.57 1.78
C ILE A 34 -10.00 -0.79 1.63
N VAL A 35 -9.88 -1.66 2.63
CA VAL A 35 -10.43 -3.02 2.65
C VAL A 35 -11.85 -3.06 3.24
N GLU A 36 -12.42 -1.92 3.64
CA GLU A 36 -13.70 -1.90 4.35
C GLU A 36 -14.91 -1.85 3.38
N LYS A 37 -15.90 -2.72 3.64
CA LYS A 37 -17.18 -2.87 2.92
C LYS A 37 -17.11 -3.15 1.40
N GLY A 38 -16.33 -4.16 1.02
CA GLY A 38 -16.65 -5.01 -0.14
C GLY A 38 -16.03 -4.63 -1.48
N SER A 39 -15.24 -3.56 -1.57
CA SER A 39 -14.54 -3.20 -2.82
C SER A 39 -13.22 -3.97 -3.01
N LEU A 40 -12.44 -4.15 -1.95
CA LEU A 40 -11.21 -4.94 -1.95
C LEU A 40 -11.16 -5.83 -0.71
N SER A 41 -10.76 -7.09 -0.89
CA SER A 41 -10.54 -8.04 0.20
C SER A 41 -9.07 -8.05 0.64
N VAL A 42 -8.79 -8.63 1.81
CA VAL A 42 -7.40 -8.87 2.26
C VAL A 42 -6.63 -9.71 1.24
N ASN A 43 -7.30 -10.69 0.61
CA ASN A 43 -6.70 -11.50 -0.44
C ASN A 43 -6.31 -10.65 -1.66
N ASP A 44 -7.11 -9.66 -2.03
CA ASP A 44 -6.74 -8.74 -3.12
C ASP A 44 -5.49 -7.93 -2.77
N ILE A 45 -5.38 -7.46 -1.54
CA ILE A 45 -4.17 -6.76 -1.06
C ILE A 45 -2.95 -7.68 -1.12
N ASP A 46 -3.08 -8.94 -0.71
CA ASP A 46 -1.99 -9.92 -0.80
C ASP A 46 -1.58 -10.18 -2.26
N ILE A 47 -2.54 -10.24 -3.19
CA ILE A 47 -2.27 -10.37 -4.63
C ILE A 47 -1.52 -9.14 -5.16
N ILE A 48 -1.95 -7.93 -4.81
CA ILE A 48 -1.31 -6.68 -5.23
C ILE A 48 0.12 -6.63 -4.68
N PHE A 49 0.31 -6.92 -3.40
CA PHE A 49 1.63 -6.97 -2.78
C PHE A 49 2.54 -8.00 -3.46
N ALA A 50 1.99 -9.18 -3.78
CA ALA A 50 2.74 -10.22 -4.49
C ALA A 50 3.09 -9.85 -5.93
N LYS A 51 2.29 -9.01 -6.59
CA LYS A 51 2.51 -8.49 -7.94
C LYS A 51 3.62 -7.45 -7.97
N VAL A 52 3.67 -6.53 -7.00
CA VAL A 52 4.65 -5.43 -6.99
C VAL A 52 6.00 -5.82 -6.38
N ARG A 53 6.04 -6.81 -5.50
CA ARG A 53 7.28 -7.25 -4.87
C ARG A 53 8.18 -7.98 -5.85
N SER A 54 9.49 -7.87 -5.65
CA SER A 54 10.47 -8.66 -6.40
C SER A 54 10.35 -10.14 -6.06
N ARG A 55 10.62 -11.02 -7.05
CA ARG A 55 10.51 -12.47 -6.85
C ARG A 55 11.50 -12.94 -5.78
N GLY A 56 10.97 -13.59 -4.75
CA GLY A 56 11.77 -14.10 -3.61
C GLY A 56 11.86 -13.13 -2.43
N GLU A 57 11.50 -11.86 -2.62
CA GLU A 57 11.53 -10.86 -1.55
C GLU A 57 10.30 -10.94 -0.65
N ARG A 58 10.50 -10.62 0.64
CA ARG A 58 9.43 -10.57 1.64
C ARG A 58 8.95 -9.15 1.94
N LYS A 59 9.69 -8.16 1.45
CA LYS A 59 9.42 -6.73 1.66
C LYS A 59 9.43 -5.98 0.34
N ILE A 60 8.86 -4.79 0.34
CA ILE A 60 8.82 -3.85 -0.78
C ILE A 60 9.45 -2.52 -0.39
N GLU A 61 10.11 -1.88 -1.34
CA GLU A 61 10.66 -0.53 -1.19
C GLU A 61 9.58 0.54 -1.45
N PHE A 62 9.91 1.81 -1.18
CA PHE A 62 8.97 2.91 -1.38
C PHE A 62 8.45 3.03 -2.82
N GLY A 63 9.28 2.74 -3.83
CA GLY A 63 8.84 2.73 -5.24
C GLY A 63 7.74 1.70 -5.49
N GLN A 64 7.95 0.46 -5.02
CA GLN A 64 6.98 -0.63 -5.12
C GLN A 64 5.72 -0.37 -4.28
N PHE A 65 5.87 0.31 -3.14
CA PHE A 65 4.72 0.77 -2.35
C PHE A 65 3.85 1.76 -3.13
N MET A 66 4.45 2.70 -3.86
CA MET A 66 3.71 3.62 -4.73
C MET A 66 2.98 2.89 -5.86
N GLU A 67 3.62 1.89 -6.47
CA GLU A 67 2.99 1.02 -7.47
C GLU A 67 1.81 0.24 -6.89
N ALA A 68 1.95 -0.28 -5.67
CA ALA A 68 0.87 -1.00 -4.99
C ALA A 68 -0.34 -0.09 -4.72
N LEU A 69 -0.10 1.15 -4.31
CA LEU A 69 -1.15 2.14 -4.11
C LEU A 69 -1.86 2.51 -5.41
N GLN A 70 -1.13 2.59 -6.53
CA GLN A 70 -1.73 2.82 -7.85
C GLN A 70 -2.65 1.66 -8.22
N GLU A 71 -2.20 0.41 -8.08
CA GLU A 71 -3.00 -0.77 -8.38
C GLU A 71 -4.26 -0.87 -7.49
N VAL A 72 -4.14 -0.49 -6.21
CA VAL A 72 -5.28 -0.38 -5.29
C VAL A 72 -6.28 0.67 -5.79
N ALA A 73 -5.80 1.85 -6.17
CA ALA A 73 -6.65 2.93 -6.67
C ALA A 73 -7.38 2.51 -7.96
N ASP A 74 -6.67 1.84 -8.88
CA ASP A 74 -7.21 1.34 -10.13
C ASP A 74 -8.31 0.28 -9.88
N ARG A 75 -8.12 -0.64 -8.93
CA ARG A 75 -9.16 -1.62 -8.56
C ARG A 75 -10.37 -1.00 -7.87
N LEU A 76 -10.19 0.13 -7.20
CA LEU A 76 -11.27 0.89 -6.58
C LEU A 76 -11.98 1.82 -7.56
N ASP A 77 -11.53 1.88 -8.82
CA ASP A 77 -11.96 2.86 -9.83
C ASP A 77 -11.86 4.30 -9.28
N LYS A 78 -10.78 4.58 -8.56
CA LYS A 78 -10.48 5.88 -7.95
C LYS A 78 -9.17 6.44 -8.47
N PRO A 79 -9.05 7.76 -8.61
CA PRO A 79 -7.77 8.36 -8.93
C PRO A 79 -6.79 8.18 -7.77
N ILE A 80 -5.50 8.05 -8.07
CA ILE A 80 -4.44 7.94 -7.05
C ILE A 80 -4.41 9.15 -6.09
N SER A 81 -4.98 10.30 -6.47
CA SER A 81 -5.18 11.44 -5.55
C SER A 81 -6.02 11.05 -4.34
N TRP A 82 -7.03 10.19 -4.51
CA TRP A 82 -7.84 9.70 -3.40
C TRP A 82 -6.99 8.92 -2.38
N ALA A 83 -6.07 8.08 -2.85
CA ALA A 83 -5.18 7.33 -1.98
C ALA A 83 -4.14 8.23 -1.26
N LYS A 84 -3.81 9.38 -1.85
CA LYS A 84 -2.89 10.38 -1.27
C LYS A 84 -3.52 11.29 -0.23
N GLU A 85 -4.85 11.40 -0.24
CA GLU A 85 -5.64 12.25 0.65
C GLU A 85 -6.17 11.51 1.89
N LYS A 86 -5.98 10.19 1.94
CA LYS A 86 -6.23 9.33 3.11
C LYS A 86 -5.07 9.36 4.08
#